data_AF-A0A0W0N105-F1
#
_entry.id   AF-A0A0W0N105-F1
#
_cell.length_a   1.000
_cell.length_b   1.000
_cell.length_c   1.000
_cell.angle_alpha   90.00
_cell.angle_beta   90.00
_cell.angle_gamma   90.00
#
_symmetry.space_group_name_H-M   'P 1'
#
loop_
_entity.id
_entity.type
_entity.pdbx_description
1 polymer ?
#
loop_
_entity_poly.entity_id
_entity_poly.type
_entity_poly.pdbx_seq_one_letter_code
_entity_poly.pdbx_strand_id
1 'polypeptide(L)'
;MVAFRNKGVIDPKSITTFGVSSKEGEGAIGFFGTGLKYAISIILRQGGSITIYAGMDKMEFGTRQEKIRVDEFTFVTMNGQALGFTTEVGKTWETWQAFRELYCNTLDEQGECFVTDEEPEPAEDETLIIVRGKEFYDSWVNRDAIILGSEPLHQMPGLDVHAGASEYVFYRGIRALKLSLPSIYTYNISSSMDLTEDRTIKHSFYADHYIRQGLSQLTDKYAISRVVVPADGVYERSIDFSSTTPSEEFATVVRVLAKSFTKGLNHSAVTACRGNLLDSLANVEHMPLTSIDQVRMDRAIAFCKGIGFSVDEYPIVVTEFLGEGVLGRAHNEHIFISKRTLMMGTKMLCGTLIEEFIHLRHKLRDETYEMQNFLFDALVSMGEQLTGEPL
;
A
#
# COMPACT_ATOMS: atom_id res chain seq x y z
N MET A 1 12.88 35.20 1.19
CA MET A 1 11.63 34.92 1.96
C MET A 1 10.66 34.14 1.06
N VAL A 2 9.59 33.54 1.62
CA VAL A 2 8.55 32.86 0.83
C VAL A 2 7.27 33.70 0.88
N ALA A 3 6.67 33.95 -0.27
CA ALA A 3 5.45 34.74 -0.42
C ALA A 3 4.34 33.92 -1.08
N PHE A 4 3.10 34.19 -0.68
CA PHE A 4 1.88 33.57 -1.17
C PHE A 4 0.88 34.67 -1.52
N ARG A 5 0.32 34.66 -2.73
CA ARG A 5 -0.57 35.70 -3.23
C ARG A 5 -1.85 35.08 -3.78
N ASN A 6 -2.99 35.49 -3.25
CA ASN A 6 -4.32 35.08 -3.71
C ASN A 6 -5.15 36.29 -4.12
N LYS A 7 -6.09 36.08 -5.05
CA LYS A 7 -7.13 37.06 -5.35
C LYS A 7 -8.17 37.10 -4.23
N GLY A 8 -8.69 38.29 -3.97
CA GLY A 8 -9.62 38.55 -2.87
C GLY A 8 -8.92 38.98 -1.59
N VAL A 9 -9.66 39.68 -0.74
CA VAL A 9 -9.18 40.23 0.53
C VAL A 9 -9.65 39.34 1.67
N ILE A 10 -8.71 38.74 2.39
CA ILE A 10 -9.02 37.94 3.58
C ILE A 10 -9.67 38.80 4.66
N ASP A 11 -10.82 38.37 5.19
CA ASP A 11 -11.42 39.02 6.36
C ASP A 11 -10.58 38.71 7.60
N PRO A 12 -10.01 39.70 8.32
CA PRO A 12 -9.23 39.49 9.54
C PRO A 12 -9.96 38.64 10.59
N LYS A 13 -11.29 38.64 10.62
CA LYS A 13 -12.09 37.80 11.53
C LYS A 13 -11.87 36.30 11.31
N SER A 14 -11.53 35.89 10.09
CA SER A 14 -11.16 34.50 9.77
C SER A 14 -9.87 34.06 10.49
N ILE A 15 -9.00 35.02 10.83
CA ILE A 15 -7.75 34.79 11.56
C ILE A 15 -7.99 34.84 13.07
N THR A 16 -8.78 35.80 13.55
CA THR A 16 -8.98 36.03 14.99
C THR A 16 -10.00 35.09 15.64
N THR A 17 -10.89 34.48 14.87
CA THR A 17 -12.03 33.70 15.40
C THR A 17 -11.86 32.21 15.13
N PHE A 18 -11.97 31.38 16.17
CA PHE A 18 -12.04 29.92 16.02
C PHE A 18 -13.40 29.47 15.48
N GLY A 19 -13.40 28.41 14.69
CA GLY A 19 -14.62 27.82 14.11
C GLY A 19 -15.15 28.53 12.86
N VAL A 20 -14.47 29.57 12.38
CA VAL A 20 -14.77 30.20 11.09
C VAL A 20 -13.97 29.51 10.00
N SER A 21 -14.65 28.74 9.15
CA SER A 21 -14.12 28.16 7.92
C SER A 21 -15.17 28.37 6.83
N SER A 22 -14.84 29.17 5.83
CA SER A 22 -15.68 29.41 4.65
C SER A 22 -14.82 29.17 3.42
N LYS A 23 -15.10 28.10 2.68
CA LYS A 23 -14.50 27.83 1.37
C LYS A 23 -15.63 27.61 0.37
N GLU A 24 -15.48 28.16 -0.82
CA GLU A 24 -16.40 27.93 -1.93
C GLU A 24 -15.89 26.74 -2.76
N GLY A 25 -16.30 25.51 -2.42
CA GLY A 25 -16.04 24.32 -3.24
C GLY A 25 -15.88 22.99 -2.48
N GLU A 26 -16.43 21.90 -3.03
CA GLU A 26 -16.40 20.54 -2.43
C GLU A 26 -15.07 19.77 -2.58
N GLY A 27 -13.98 20.45 -2.98
CA GLY A 27 -12.71 19.79 -3.32
C GLY A 27 -11.45 20.41 -2.71
N ALA A 28 -11.60 21.41 -1.83
CA ALA A 28 -10.46 22.16 -1.29
C ALA A 28 -9.50 21.27 -0.48
N ILE A 29 -8.21 21.44 -0.72
CA ILE A 29 -7.14 20.66 -0.12
C ILE A 29 -6.76 21.21 1.27
N GLY A 30 -6.75 22.55 1.44
CA GLY A 30 -6.48 23.20 2.73
C GLY A 30 -7.74 23.43 3.59
N PHE A 31 -7.58 23.88 4.84
CA PHE A 31 -8.71 24.27 5.70
C PHE A 31 -8.61 25.75 6.07
N PHE A 32 -9.42 26.57 5.42
CA PHE A 32 -9.38 28.02 5.62
C PHE A 32 -9.77 28.38 7.06
N GLY A 33 -9.06 29.31 7.66
CA GLY A 33 -9.32 29.76 9.04
C GLY A 33 -8.58 28.97 10.12
N THR A 34 -8.88 27.70 10.35
CA THR A 34 -8.19 26.92 11.41
C THR A 34 -6.75 26.59 11.00
N GLY A 35 -6.50 26.15 9.76
CA GLY A 35 -5.17 25.83 9.29
C GLY A 35 -4.20 27.02 9.32
N LEU A 36 -4.68 28.22 8.96
CA LEU A 36 -3.88 29.44 9.00
C LEU A 36 -3.40 29.78 10.43
N LYS A 37 -4.23 29.59 11.45
CA LYS A 37 -3.84 29.81 12.85
C LYS A 37 -2.73 28.84 13.29
N TYR A 38 -2.78 27.59 12.80
CA TYR A 38 -1.76 26.58 13.07
C TYR A 38 -0.45 26.99 12.39
N ALA A 39 -0.51 27.38 11.11
CA ALA A 39 0.65 27.86 10.37
C ALA A 39 1.33 29.05 11.07
N ILE A 40 0.57 30.08 11.47
CA ILE A 40 1.09 31.23 12.22
C ILE A 40 1.78 30.78 13.51
N SER A 41 1.13 29.91 14.29
CA SER A 41 1.65 29.43 15.57
C SER A 41 2.96 28.67 15.41
N ILE A 42 3.05 27.79 14.40
CA ILE A 42 4.24 26.99 14.10
C ILE A 42 5.39 27.89 13.62
N ILE A 43 5.12 28.82 12.69
CA ILE A 43 6.13 29.74 12.16
C ILE A 43 6.76 30.56 13.29
N LEU A 44 5.94 31.14 14.16
CA LEU A 44 6.41 31.95 15.29
C LEU A 44 7.15 31.10 16.33
N ARG A 45 6.69 29.87 16.60
CA ARG A 45 7.36 28.93 17.52
C ARG A 45 8.78 28.59 17.06
N GLN A 46 9.01 28.50 15.76
CA GLN A 46 10.33 28.22 15.16
C GLN A 46 11.18 29.48 14.97
N GLY A 47 10.79 30.62 15.57
CA GLY A 47 11.52 31.88 15.46
C GLY A 47 11.42 32.55 14.09
N GLY A 48 10.49 32.11 13.24
CA GLY A 48 10.14 32.80 12.01
C GLY A 48 9.23 34.01 12.24
N SER A 49 8.97 34.76 11.17
CA SER A 49 8.01 35.85 11.16
C SER A 49 7.01 35.67 10.03
N ILE A 50 5.78 36.14 10.24
CA ILE A 50 4.72 36.11 9.24
C ILE A 50 4.01 37.48 9.22
N THR A 51 3.79 37.97 8.01
CA THR A 51 3.06 39.22 7.74
C THR A 51 1.97 38.88 6.73
N ILE A 52 0.76 39.39 6.95
CA ILE A 52 -0.36 39.23 6.02
C ILE A 52 -0.86 40.61 5.64
N TYR A 53 -1.00 40.86 4.35
CA TYR A 53 -1.70 41.99 3.79
C TYR A 53 -3.09 41.54 3.35
N ALA A 54 -4.13 42.19 3.87
CA ALA A 54 -5.50 42.06 3.40
C ALA A 54 -5.83 43.33 2.61
N GLY A 55 -5.72 43.26 1.29
CA GLY A 55 -5.66 44.46 0.46
C GLY A 55 -4.41 45.27 0.83
N MET A 56 -4.62 46.53 1.21
CA MET A 56 -3.55 47.42 1.68
C MET A 56 -3.32 47.36 3.19
N ASP A 57 -4.17 46.65 3.94
CA ASP A 57 -4.08 46.59 5.41
C ASP A 57 -3.03 45.57 5.85
N LYS A 58 -1.97 46.05 6.51
CA LYS A 58 -0.88 45.22 7.03
C LYS A 58 -1.22 44.64 8.41
N MET A 59 -1.06 43.32 8.54
CA MET A 59 -1.15 42.56 9.79
C MET A 59 0.20 41.91 10.09
N GLU A 60 0.87 42.39 11.13
CA GLU A 60 2.14 41.85 11.61
C GLU A 60 1.90 40.91 12.79
N PHE A 61 2.40 39.68 12.69
CA PHE A 61 2.24 38.68 13.73
C PHE A 61 3.51 38.56 14.57
N GLY A 62 3.31 38.48 15.88
CA GLY A 62 4.38 38.38 16.87
C GLY A 62 3.98 37.51 18.05
N THR A 63 4.76 37.55 19.11
CA THR A 63 4.48 36.79 20.33
C THR A 63 4.60 37.66 21.58
N ARG A 64 3.83 37.28 22.62
CA ARG A 64 3.91 37.87 23.96
C ARG A 64 3.79 36.78 25.01
N GLN A 65 4.70 36.75 25.97
CA GLN A 65 4.59 35.84 27.11
C GLN A 65 3.58 36.38 28.12
N GLU A 66 2.67 35.52 28.56
CA GLU A 66 1.71 35.82 29.62
C GLU A 66 1.56 34.63 30.56
N LYS A 67 1.34 34.92 31.84
CA LYS A 67 1.11 33.90 32.86
C LYS A 67 -0.37 33.62 33.01
N ILE A 68 -0.77 32.37 32.83
CA ILE A 68 -2.12 31.89 33.15
C ILE A 68 -2.02 30.92 34.31
N ARG A 69 -2.53 31.36 35.47
CA ARG A 69 -2.42 30.64 36.74
C ARG A 69 -0.96 30.41 37.13
N VAL A 70 -0.45 29.19 36.96
CA VAL A 70 0.90 28.78 37.36
C VAL A 70 1.85 28.68 36.18
N ASP A 71 1.32 28.58 34.96
CA ASP A 71 2.10 28.33 33.76
C ASP A 71 2.26 29.59 32.92
N GLU A 72 3.38 29.67 32.20
CA GLU A 72 3.64 30.71 31.22
C GLU A 72 3.29 30.20 29.82
N PHE A 73 2.56 31.01 29.06
CA PHE A 73 2.18 30.72 27.69
C PHE A 73 2.67 31.83 26.77
N THR A 74 3.10 31.45 25.58
CA THR A 74 3.46 32.39 24.51
C THR A 74 2.24 32.64 23.63
N PHE A 75 1.56 33.77 23.85
CA PHE A 75 0.42 34.21 23.06
C PHE A 75 0.86 34.73 21.70
N VAL A 76 0.09 34.40 20.66
CA VAL A 76 0.24 35.01 19.34
C VAL A 76 -0.37 36.41 19.39
N THR A 77 0.30 37.40 18.81
CA THR A 77 -0.21 38.77 18.69
C THR A 77 -0.40 39.15 17.23
N MET A 78 -1.40 39.99 16.93
CA MET A 78 -1.59 40.66 15.65
C MET A 78 -1.53 42.17 15.89
N ASN A 79 -0.59 42.85 15.24
CA ASN A 79 -0.32 44.28 15.43
C ASN A 79 -0.14 44.64 16.93
N GLY A 80 0.55 43.77 17.68
CA GLY A 80 0.81 43.90 19.12
C GLY A 80 -0.34 43.53 20.06
N GLN A 81 -1.55 43.26 19.54
CA GLN A 81 -2.69 42.82 20.34
C GLN A 81 -2.73 41.28 20.42
N ALA A 82 -2.85 40.72 21.63
CA ALA A 82 -2.93 39.28 21.82
C ALA A 82 -4.20 38.69 21.19
N LEU A 83 -4.04 37.58 20.47
CA LEU A 83 -5.12 36.80 19.90
C LEU A 83 -5.58 35.71 20.87
N GLY A 84 -6.71 35.08 20.57
CA GLY A 84 -7.29 34.00 21.39
C GLY A 84 -6.56 32.66 21.33
N PHE A 85 -5.31 32.62 20.87
CA PHE A 85 -4.48 31.41 20.80
C PHE A 85 -3.00 31.67 21.06
N THR A 86 -2.31 30.58 21.36
CA THR A 86 -0.89 30.55 21.71
C THR A 86 -0.10 29.75 20.69
N THR A 87 1.23 29.78 20.79
CA THR A 87 2.13 28.94 19.98
C THR A 87 2.00 27.43 20.30
N GLU A 88 1.17 27.03 21.26
CA GLU A 88 0.86 25.63 21.57
C GLU A 88 -0.14 25.01 20.57
N VAL A 89 -0.87 25.84 19.82
CA VAL A 89 -1.76 25.35 18.76
C VAL A 89 -0.92 24.65 17.68
N GLY A 90 -1.33 23.45 17.30
CA GLY A 90 -0.58 22.63 16.35
C GLY A 90 0.82 22.23 16.86
N LYS A 91 1.02 22.04 18.17
CA LYS A 91 2.33 21.60 18.71
C LYS A 91 2.84 20.27 18.20
N THR A 92 1.96 19.43 17.68
CA THR A 92 2.30 18.17 17.02
C THR A 92 2.65 18.36 15.54
N TRP A 93 2.43 19.55 14.98
CA TRP A 93 2.76 19.85 13.59
C TRP A 93 4.22 20.28 13.44
N GLU A 94 4.81 19.85 12.33
CA GLU A 94 6.13 20.25 11.87
C GLU A 94 6.05 21.45 10.91
N THR A 95 7.18 22.13 10.69
CA THR A 95 7.27 23.35 9.86
C THR A 95 6.80 23.10 8.42
N TRP A 96 7.05 21.92 7.86
CA TRP A 96 6.60 21.56 6.51
C TRP A 96 5.07 21.47 6.40
N GLN A 97 4.36 21.17 7.50
CA GLN A 97 2.89 21.12 7.51
C GLN A 97 2.29 22.54 7.50
N ALA A 98 2.96 23.50 8.15
CA ALA A 98 2.62 24.92 8.04
C ALA A 98 2.84 25.44 6.61
N PHE A 99 3.97 25.07 6.01
CA PHE A 99 4.26 25.39 4.61
C PHE A 99 3.20 24.81 3.66
N ARG A 100 2.91 23.52 3.79
CA ARG A 100 1.87 22.82 3.03
C ARG A 100 0.51 23.51 3.17
N GLU A 101 0.12 23.90 4.37
CA GLU A 101 -1.17 24.55 4.60
C GLU A 101 -1.30 25.88 3.85
N LEU A 102 -0.27 26.73 3.91
CA LEU A 102 -0.27 27.99 3.17
C LEU A 102 -0.24 27.74 1.66
N TYR A 103 0.60 26.82 1.21
CA TYR A 103 0.72 26.47 -0.21
C TYR A 103 -0.59 25.92 -0.79
N CYS A 104 -1.23 24.96 -0.11
CA CYS A 104 -2.50 24.38 -0.56
C CYS A 104 -3.64 25.41 -0.56
N ASN A 105 -3.73 26.27 0.46
CA ASN A 105 -4.74 27.34 0.46
C ASN A 105 -4.52 28.32 -0.70
N THR A 106 -3.26 28.60 -1.05
CA THR A 106 -2.96 29.41 -2.23
C THR A 106 -3.35 28.74 -3.53
N LEU A 107 -3.06 27.45 -3.69
CA LEU A 107 -3.47 26.72 -4.90
C LEU A 107 -4.98 26.54 -5.02
N ASP A 108 -5.68 26.27 -3.91
CA ASP A 108 -7.15 26.15 -3.88
C ASP A 108 -7.82 27.44 -4.39
N GLU A 109 -7.20 28.60 -4.12
CA GLU A 109 -7.66 29.94 -4.54
C GLU A 109 -7.04 30.40 -5.87
N GLN A 110 -6.38 29.50 -6.61
CA GLN A 110 -5.71 29.78 -7.90
C GLN A 110 -4.66 30.91 -7.81
N GLY A 111 -4.02 31.03 -6.64
CA GLY A 111 -2.98 32.00 -6.36
C GLY A 111 -1.59 31.55 -6.77
N GLU A 112 -0.60 32.36 -6.41
CA GLU A 112 0.81 32.17 -6.74
C GLU A 112 1.67 32.06 -5.47
N CYS A 113 2.61 31.12 -5.47
CA CYS A 113 3.63 31.00 -4.44
C CYS A 113 5.00 31.29 -5.06
N PHE A 114 5.83 32.13 -4.43
CA PHE A 114 7.14 32.48 -4.96
C PHE A 114 8.16 32.85 -3.87
N VAL A 115 9.44 32.83 -4.24
CA VAL A 115 10.54 33.32 -3.40
C VAL A 115 11.01 34.67 -3.92
N THR A 116 11.31 35.56 -2.99
CA THR A 116 11.83 36.90 -3.28
C THR A 116 12.78 37.36 -2.17
N ASP A 117 13.70 38.26 -2.50
CA ASP A 117 14.58 38.94 -1.55
C ASP A 117 14.02 40.30 -1.11
N GLU A 118 13.13 40.89 -1.91
CA GLU A 118 12.43 42.14 -1.62
C GLU A 118 10.98 41.86 -1.21
N GLU A 119 10.43 42.70 -0.32
CA GLU A 119 9.03 42.58 0.12
C GLU A 119 8.11 42.92 -1.06
N PRO A 120 7.23 42.00 -1.50
CA PRO A 120 6.33 42.29 -2.62
C PRO A 120 5.36 43.41 -2.27
N GLU A 121 5.05 44.24 -3.25
CA GLU A 121 4.02 45.27 -3.10
C GLU A 121 2.63 44.60 -2.92
N PRO A 122 1.84 45.06 -1.93
CA PRO A 122 0.45 44.65 -1.78
C PRO A 122 -0.45 45.27 -2.86
N ALA A 123 -1.62 44.68 -3.09
CA ALA A 123 -2.64 45.18 -4.01
C ALA A 123 -4.01 45.22 -3.31
N GLU A 124 -4.88 46.17 -3.69
CA GLU A 124 -6.17 46.42 -3.02
C GLU A 124 -7.13 45.21 -3.03
N ASP A 125 -7.07 44.38 -4.07
CA ASP A 125 -7.97 43.25 -4.32
C ASP A 125 -7.33 41.88 -4.01
N GLU A 126 -6.25 41.84 -3.23
CA GLU A 126 -5.46 40.64 -2.99
C GLU A 126 -5.17 40.37 -1.52
N THR A 127 -4.82 39.11 -1.24
CA THR A 127 -4.22 38.70 0.02
C THR A 127 -2.78 38.30 -0.24
N LEU A 128 -1.84 38.93 0.45
CA LEU A 128 -0.41 38.62 0.35
C LEU A 128 0.11 38.16 1.72
N ILE A 129 0.59 36.92 1.80
CA ILE A 129 1.22 36.35 2.99
C ILE A 129 2.72 36.26 2.74
N ILE A 130 3.52 36.84 3.65
CA ILE A 130 4.99 36.82 3.59
C ILE A 130 5.51 36.11 4.82
N VAL A 131 6.31 35.08 4.60
CA VAL A 131 6.93 34.27 5.65
C VAL A 131 8.45 34.35 5.57
N ARG A 132 9.08 34.64 6.71
CA ARG A 132 10.53 34.67 6.89
C ARG A 132 10.92 33.65 7.96
N GLY A 133 11.98 32.90 7.72
CA GLY A 133 12.48 31.89 8.66
C GLY A 133 13.19 30.77 7.92
N LYS A 134 14.31 30.31 8.46
CA LYS A 134 15.17 29.30 7.80
C LYS A 134 14.41 28.00 7.55
N GLU A 135 13.77 27.43 8.59
CA GLU A 135 13.08 26.15 8.47
C GLU A 135 11.90 26.18 7.48
N PHE A 136 11.18 27.31 7.44
CA PHE A 136 10.09 27.48 6.49
C PHE A 136 10.61 27.60 5.05
N TYR A 137 11.71 28.32 4.86
CA TYR A 137 12.39 28.40 3.56
C TYR A 137 12.95 27.03 3.12
N ASP A 138 13.50 26.25 4.05
CA ASP A 138 13.96 24.88 3.76
C ASP A 138 12.79 23.99 3.27
N SER A 139 11.56 24.23 3.74
CA SER A 139 10.36 23.53 3.26
C SER A 139 10.02 23.89 1.81
N TRP A 140 10.24 25.15 1.40
CA TRP A 140 10.10 25.56 -0.01
C TRP A 140 11.16 24.91 -0.92
N VAL A 141 12.41 24.89 -0.46
CA VAL A 141 13.52 24.27 -1.22
C VAL A 141 13.26 22.77 -1.41
N ASN A 142 12.77 22.10 -0.37
CA ASN A 142 12.45 20.67 -0.39
C ASN A 142 10.98 20.37 -0.69
N ARG A 143 10.27 21.29 -1.36
CA ARG A 143 8.81 21.18 -1.55
C ARG A 143 8.39 19.94 -2.35
N ASP A 144 9.26 19.37 -3.17
CA ASP A 144 8.96 18.16 -3.96
C ASP A 144 8.76 16.93 -3.07
N ALA A 145 9.24 16.96 -1.81
CA ALA A 145 8.94 15.94 -0.80
C ALA A 145 7.59 16.15 -0.10
N ILE A 146 6.90 17.27 -0.39
CA ILE A 146 5.64 17.69 0.23
C ILE A 146 4.52 17.73 -0.83
N ILE A 147 4.82 18.22 -2.02
CA ILE A 147 3.91 18.37 -3.15
C ILE A 147 4.46 17.57 -4.31
N LEU A 148 3.62 16.73 -4.90
CA LEU A 148 3.97 15.92 -6.04
C LEU A 148 3.81 16.75 -7.33
N GLY A 149 4.93 17.09 -7.96
CA GLY A 149 4.96 17.86 -9.21
C GLY A 149 5.14 17.03 -10.47
N SER A 150 5.33 15.70 -10.36
CA SER A 150 5.53 14.82 -11.52
C SER A 150 4.22 14.37 -12.14
N GLU A 151 4.20 14.15 -13.45
CA GLU A 151 3.10 13.44 -14.12
C GLU A 151 3.12 11.93 -13.81
N PRO A 152 1.94 11.28 -13.75
CA PRO A 152 1.87 9.85 -13.50
C PRO A 152 2.31 9.02 -14.71
N LEU A 153 3.05 7.94 -14.44
CA LEU A 153 3.35 6.90 -15.43
C LEU A 153 2.11 6.05 -15.75
N HIS A 154 1.32 5.77 -14.73
CA HIS A 154 0.10 4.98 -14.84
C HIS A 154 -1.00 5.62 -14.00
N GLN A 155 -2.19 5.75 -14.57
CA GLN A 155 -3.39 6.25 -13.89
C GLN A 155 -4.43 5.14 -13.84
N MET A 156 -4.99 4.92 -12.67
CA MET A 156 -5.97 3.87 -12.41
C MET A 156 -7.01 4.39 -11.43
N PRO A 157 -8.20 3.77 -11.35
CA PRO A 157 -9.20 4.19 -10.38
C PRO A 157 -8.64 4.18 -8.95
N GLY A 158 -8.49 5.38 -8.38
CA GLY A 158 -8.05 5.59 -7.00
C GLY A 158 -6.55 5.60 -6.76
N LEU A 159 -5.71 5.33 -7.76
CA LEU A 159 -4.25 5.37 -7.62
C LEU A 159 -3.58 5.85 -8.91
N ASP A 160 -2.74 6.86 -8.74
CA ASP A 160 -1.75 7.27 -9.73
C ASP A 160 -0.36 6.78 -9.30
N VAL A 161 0.37 6.22 -10.26
CA VAL A 161 1.72 5.70 -10.05
C VAL A 161 2.70 6.58 -10.81
N HIS A 162 3.62 7.20 -10.08
CA HIS A 162 4.62 8.12 -10.60
C HIS A 162 6.01 7.49 -10.59
N ALA A 163 6.89 8.01 -11.46
CA ALA A 163 8.27 7.56 -11.53
C ALA A 163 9.06 7.91 -10.26
N GLY A 164 10.06 7.09 -9.94
CA GLY A 164 11.00 7.37 -8.87
C GLY A 164 10.59 6.78 -7.51
N ALA A 165 11.61 6.37 -6.75
CA ALA A 165 11.44 5.84 -5.41
C ALA A 165 11.03 6.95 -4.43
N SER A 166 10.22 6.61 -3.43
CA SER A 166 9.73 7.56 -2.45
C SER A 166 9.61 6.93 -1.06
N GLU A 167 9.85 7.72 -0.02
CA GLU A 167 9.53 7.34 1.37
C GLU A 167 8.10 7.73 1.74
N TYR A 168 7.36 8.34 0.82
CA TYR A 168 6.08 8.99 1.07
C TYR A 168 5.00 8.52 0.10
N VAL A 169 3.78 8.46 0.62
CA VAL A 169 2.55 8.35 -0.16
C VAL A 169 1.86 9.71 -0.16
N PHE A 170 1.39 10.08 -1.34
CA PHE A 170 0.69 11.31 -1.59
C PHE A 170 -0.82 11.03 -1.67
N TYR A 171 -1.62 12.02 -1.30
CA TYR A 171 -3.06 12.04 -1.47
C TYR A 171 -3.39 13.32 -2.23
N ARG A 172 -3.95 13.17 -3.44
CA ARG A 172 -4.25 14.29 -4.36
C ARG A 172 -3.09 15.26 -4.53
N GLY A 173 -1.90 14.71 -4.72
CA GLY A 173 -0.67 15.45 -4.96
C GLY A 173 0.03 15.97 -3.70
N ILE A 174 -0.48 15.70 -2.50
CA ILE A 174 0.10 16.20 -1.24
C ILE A 174 0.56 15.06 -0.34
N ARG A 175 1.76 15.15 0.22
CA ARG A 175 2.30 14.15 1.15
C ARG A 175 1.36 13.95 2.32
N ALA A 176 0.96 12.70 2.53
CA ALA A 176 -0.03 12.34 3.54
C ALA A 176 0.38 11.14 4.41
N LEU A 177 1.40 10.37 4.02
CA LEU A 177 1.90 9.25 4.81
C LEU A 177 3.41 9.05 4.56
N LYS A 178 4.13 8.66 5.61
CA LYS A 178 5.51 8.16 5.51
C LYS A 178 5.50 6.63 5.59
N LEU A 179 6.12 5.98 4.62
CA LEU A 179 6.26 4.53 4.58
C LEU A 179 7.36 4.06 5.55
N SER A 180 7.26 2.80 6.00
CA SER A 180 8.29 2.16 6.81
C SER A 180 9.53 1.77 5.99
N LEU A 181 9.35 1.55 4.69
CA LEU A 181 10.39 1.27 3.70
C LEU A 181 10.14 2.14 2.47
N PRO A 182 11.19 2.56 1.73
CA PRO A 182 11.00 3.27 0.48
C PRO A 182 10.29 2.37 -0.54
N SER A 183 9.39 2.95 -1.32
CA SER A 183 8.76 2.31 -2.48
C SER A 183 9.63 2.49 -3.73
N ILE A 184 9.47 1.58 -4.70
CA ILE A 184 10.08 1.64 -6.03
C ILE A 184 9.47 2.78 -6.87
N TYR A 185 8.18 3.03 -6.68
CA TYR A 185 7.40 4.07 -7.35
C TYR A 185 6.82 5.06 -6.35
N THR A 186 6.47 6.25 -6.83
CA THR A 186 5.78 7.24 -6.00
C THR A 186 4.28 7.06 -6.16
N TYR A 187 3.56 6.90 -5.05
CA TYR A 187 2.13 6.61 -5.05
C TYR A 187 1.32 7.84 -4.69
N ASN A 188 0.35 8.17 -5.52
CA ASN A 188 -0.63 9.22 -5.27
C ASN A 188 -2.04 8.64 -5.25
N ILE A 189 -2.69 8.69 -4.10
CA ILE A 189 -4.07 8.22 -3.95
C ILE A 189 -5.01 9.33 -4.39
N SER A 190 -5.85 9.03 -5.38
CA SER A 190 -6.84 9.97 -5.92
C SER A 190 -8.24 9.74 -5.35
N SER A 191 -8.51 8.54 -4.83
CA SER A 191 -9.77 8.19 -4.13
C SER A 191 -9.86 8.84 -2.75
N SER A 192 -11.07 9.25 -2.37
CA SER A 192 -11.34 9.90 -1.07
C SER A 192 -10.80 9.09 0.11
N MET A 193 -10.12 9.76 1.05
CA MET A 193 -9.59 9.16 2.28
C MET A 193 -9.93 10.00 3.51
N ASP A 194 -10.08 9.32 4.64
CA ASP A 194 -10.14 9.97 5.95
C ASP A 194 -8.75 10.44 6.38
N LEU A 195 -8.62 11.74 6.62
CA LEU A 195 -7.41 12.35 7.12
C LEU A 195 -7.56 12.76 8.59
N THR A 196 -6.46 12.77 9.31
CA THR A 196 -6.34 13.43 10.61
C THR A 196 -6.40 14.96 10.46
N GLU A 197 -6.43 15.65 11.60
CA GLU A 197 -6.37 17.11 11.64
C GLU A 197 -5.11 17.67 10.95
N ASP A 198 -3.96 17.01 11.14
CA ASP A 198 -2.68 17.36 10.54
C ASP A 198 -2.54 16.86 9.08
N ARG A 199 -3.65 16.43 8.47
CA ARG A 199 -3.79 15.99 7.08
C ARG A 199 -2.87 14.83 6.72
N THR A 200 -2.69 13.92 7.67
CA THR A 200 -2.06 12.63 7.42
C THR A 200 -3.12 11.55 7.30
N ILE A 201 -2.82 10.48 6.57
CA ILE A 201 -3.77 9.36 6.38
C ILE A 201 -4.05 8.74 7.75
N LYS A 202 -5.32 8.77 8.17
CA LYS A 202 -5.72 8.33 9.52
C LYS A 202 -5.40 6.85 9.76
N HIS A 203 -5.55 6.03 8.73
CA HIS A 203 -5.27 4.61 8.80
C HIS A 203 -4.45 4.15 7.59
N SER A 204 -3.20 3.75 7.82
CA SER A 204 -2.27 3.32 6.76
C SER A 204 -2.80 2.15 5.93
N PHE A 205 -3.59 1.25 6.51
CA PHE A 205 -4.14 0.10 5.79
C PHE A 205 -5.07 0.49 4.63
N TYR A 206 -5.69 1.68 4.67
CA TYR A 206 -6.45 2.19 3.53
C TYR A 206 -5.51 2.58 2.39
N ALA A 207 -4.34 3.15 2.69
CA ALA A 207 -3.34 3.46 1.66
C ALA A 207 -2.84 2.17 1.02
N ASP A 208 -2.50 1.17 1.83
CA ASP A 208 -2.10 -0.15 1.36
C ASP A 208 -3.17 -0.79 0.48
N HIS A 209 -4.45 -0.64 0.84
CA HIS A 209 -5.58 -1.12 0.04
C HIS A 209 -5.62 -0.50 -1.35
N TYR A 210 -5.56 0.83 -1.47
CA TYR A 210 -5.58 1.49 -2.78
C TYR A 210 -4.34 1.18 -3.59
N ILE A 211 -3.17 1.14 -2.95
CA ILE A 211 -1.91 0.82 -3.63
C ILE A 211 -1.96 -0.60 -4.20
N ARG A 212 -2.31 -1.62 -3.41
CA ARG A 212 -2.36 -3.00 -3.91
C ARG A 212 -3.44 -3.22 -4.97
N GLN A 213 -4.62 -2.61 -4.81
CA GLN A 213 -5.70 -2.73 -5.79
C GLN A 213 -5.27 -2.09 -7.09
N GLY A 214 -4.75 -0.86 -7.04
CA GLY A 214 -4.22 -0.18 -8.21
C GLY A 214 -3.10 -0.99 -8.88
N LEU A 215 -2.07 -1.39 -8.14
CA LEU A 215 -0.95 -2.15 -8.72
C LEU A 215 -1.39 -3.46 -9.38
N SER A 216 -2.43 -4.14 -8.86
CA SER A 216 -2.99 -5.33 -9.48
C SER A 216 -3.66 -5.08 -10.84
N GLN A 217 -3.97 -3.81 -11.16
CA GLN A 217 -4.57 -3.38 -12.44
C GLN A 217 -3.53 -2.91 -13.47
N LEU A 218 -2.24 -2.92 -13.15
CA LEU A 218 -1.21 -2.51 -14.10
C LEU A 218 -1.26 -3.35 -15.38
N THR A 219 -0.95 -2.73 -16.51
CA THR A 219 -0.86 -3.38 -17.83
C THR A 219 0.55 -3.38 -18.40
N ASP A 220 1.43 -2.51 -17.89
CA ASP A 220 2.83 -2.45 -18.29
C ASP A 220 3.62 -3.64 -17.70
N LYS A 221 4.12 -4.50 -18.58
CA LYS A 221 4.84 -5.73 -18.20
C LYS A 221 6.09 -5.46 -17.37
N TYR A 222 6.82 -4.39 -17.68
CA TYR A 222 8.03 -4.03 -16.95
C TYR A 222 7.66 -3.54 -15.55
N ALA A 223 6.67 -2.65 -15.42
CA ALA A 223 6.19 -2.19 -14.12
C ALA A 223 5.66 -3.33 -13.25
N ILE A 224 4.83 -4.22 -13.82
CA ILE A 224 4.32 -5.41 -13.13
C ILE A 224 5.49 -6.25 -12.61
N SER A 225 6.48 -6.55 -13.46
CA SER A 225 7.62 -7.39 -13.08
C SER A 225 8.41 -6.83 -11.91
N ARG A 226 8.58 -5.49 -11.86
CA ARG A 226 9.28 -4.81 -10.76
C ARG A 226 8.51 -4.83 -9.45
N VAL A 227 7.19 -4.76 -9.52
CA VAL A 227 6.31 -4.77 -8.34
C VAL A 227 6.18 -6.18 -7.76
N VAL A 228 6.07 -7.21 -8.61
CA VAL A 228 5.87 -8.60 -8.17
C VAL A 228 7.17 -9.35 -7.91
N VAL A 229 8.32 -8.84 -8.39
CA VAL A 229 9.66 -9.34 -8.05
C VAL A 229 10.52 -8.18 -7.51
N PRO A 230 10.11 -7.55 -6.40
CA PRO A 230 10.81 -6.39 -5.88
C PRO A 230 12.14 -6.80 -5.22
N ALA A 231 13.11 -5.88 -5.25
CA ALA A 231 14.34 -6.03 -4.49
C ALA A 231 14.06 -6.14 -2.98
N ASP A 232 15.00 -6.67 -2.20
CA ASP A 232 14.86 -6.68 -0.75
C ASP A 232 14.93 -5.25 -0.19
N GLY A 233 14.17 -4.97 0.87
CA GLY A 233 14.20 -3.67 1.56
C GLY A 233 13.32 -2.57 0.96
N VAL A 234 12.41 -2.90 0.03
CA VAL A 234 11.43 -1.94 -0.52
C VAL A 234 10.01 -2.28 -0.10
N TYR A 235 9.15 -1.27 -0.08
CA TYR A 235 7.74 -1.37 0.34
C TYR A 235 6.97 -2.46 -0.40
N GLU A 236 7.17 -2.60 -1.71
CA GLU A 236 6.44 -3.55 -2.58
C GLU A 236 6.62 -5.01 -2.15
N ARG A 237 7.71 -5.33 -1.43
CA ARG A 237 7.94 -6.67 -0.88
C ARG A 237 6.92 -7.05 0.19
N SER A 238 6.35 -6.06 0.87
CA SER A 238 5.36 -6.24 1.93
C SER A 238 3.91 -6.25 1.44
N ILE A 239 3.67 -5.98 0.16
CA ILE A 239 2.32 -5.91 -0.40
C ILE A 239 1.71 -7.31 -0.49
N ASP A 240 0.52 -7.45 0.10
CA ASP A 240 -0.32 -8.65 -0.01
C ASP A 240 -1.43 -8.45 -1.04
N PHE A 241 -1.31 -9.13 -2.18
CA PHE A 241 -2.25 -9.12 -3.29
C PHE A 241 -3.38 -10.16 -3.14
N SER A 242 -3.38 -11.01 -2.10
CA SER A 242 -4.29 -12.16 -1.98
C SER A 242 -5.78 -11.81 -2.06
N SER A 243 -6.15 -10.59 -1.67
CA SER A 243 -7.53 -10.07 -1.69
C SER A 243 -7.80 -9.09 -2.84
N THR A 244 -7.05 -9.17 -3.94
CA THR A 244 -7.22 -8.32 -5.14
C THR A 244 -7.81 -9.12 -6.29
N THR A 245 -8.36 -8.42 -7.28
CA THR A 245 -8.82 -9.01 -8.55
C THR A 245 -7.93 -8.49 -9.68
N PRO A 246 -6.82 -9.17 -10.00
CA PRO A 246 -5.83 -8.61 -10.93
C PRO A 246 -6.34 -8.49 -12.37
N SER A 247 -5.76 -7.54 -13.13
CA SER A 247 -5.97 -7.46 -14.58
C SER A 247 -5.44 -8.70 -15.30
N GLU A 248 -5.87 -8.91 -16.55
CA GLU A 248 -5.41 -10.02 -17.37
C GLU A 248 -3.91 -9.93 -17.66
N GLU A 249 -3.41 -8.73 -17.94
CA GLU A 249 -2.00 -8.45 -18.16
C GLU A 249 -1.16 -8.75 -16.91
N PHE A 250 -1.60 -8.27 -15.74
CA PHE A 250 -0.96 -8.57 -14.46
C PHE A 250 -0.87 -10.08 -14.23
N ALA A 251 -2.01 -10.77 -14.37
CA ALA A 251 -2.07 -12.21 -14.20
C ALA A 251 -1.21 -12.98 -15.21
N THR A 252 -1.09 -12.49 -16.44
CA THR A 252 -0.24 -13.10 -17.47
C THR A 252 1.24 -12.99 -17.11
N VAL A 253 1.70 -11.81 -16.70
CA VAL A 253 3.09 -11.60 -16.29
C VAL A 253 3.44 -12.45 -15.06
N VAL A 254 2.59 -12.45 -14.04
CA VAL A 254 2.78 -13.28 -12.83
C VAL A 254 2.86 -14.76 -13.20
N ARG A 255 1.99 -15.25 -14.10
CA ARG A 255 2.01 -16.64 -14.56
C ARG A 255 3.29 -17.00 -15.30
N VAL A 256 3.79 -16.13 -16.17
CA VAL A 256 5.06 -16.35 -16.89
C VAL A 256 6.23 -16.40 -15.91
N LEU A 257 6.28 -15.47 -14.96
CA LEU A 257 7.34 -15.42 -13.94
C LEU A 257 7.30 -16.63 -13.00
N ALA A 258 6.10 -17.10 -12.64
CA ALA A 258 5.90 -18.30 -11.84
C ALA A 258 6.36 -19.56 -12.58
N LYS A 259 6.01 -19.72 -13.86
CA LYS A 259 6.48 -20.82 -14.72
C LYS A 259 8.00 -20.81 -14.90
N SER A 260 8.62 -19.64 -14.85
CA SER A 260 10.07 -19.46 -14.98
C SER A 260 10.84 -19.58 -13.67
N PHE A 261 10.17 -19.93 -12.56
CA PHE A 261 10.79 -20.08 -11.23
C PHE A 261 11.55 -18.83 -10.77
N THR A 262 11.01 -17.65 -11.05
CA THR A 262 11.68 -16.39 -10.75
C THR A 262 11.85 -16.24 -9.24
N LYS A 263 13.11 -16.21 -8.77
CA LYS A 263 13.44 -16.00 -7.36
C LYS A 263 12.92 -14.64 -6.87
N GLY A 264 12.25 -14.62 -5.72
CA GLY A 264 11.73 -13.39 -5.13
C GLY A 264 10.35 -12.97 -5.64
N LEU A 265 9.69 -13.79 -6.45
CA LEU A 265 8.31 -13.57 -6.87
C LEU A 265 7.36 -13.52 -5.65
N ASN A 266 6.52 -12.50 -5.58
CA ASN A 266 5.57 -12.30 -4.52
C ASN A 266 4.52 -13.42 -4.52
N HIS A 267 4.49 -14.21 -3.45
CA HIS A 267 3.61 -15.37 -3.33
C HIS A 267 2.12 -14.98 -3.32
N SER A 268 1.78 -13.84 -2.71
CA SER A 268 0.39 -13.36 -2.68
C SER A 268 -0.11 -12.97 -4.07
N ALA A 269 0.76 -12.44 -4.94
CA ALA A 269 0.43 -12.16 -6.34
C ALA A 269 0.15 -13.45 -7.10
N VAL A 270 0.95 -14.50 -6.87
CA VAL A 270 0.66 -15.84 -7.42
C VAL A 270 -0.72 -16.31 -6.96
N THR A 271 -1.00 -16.25 -5.65
CA THR A 271 -2.28 -16.65 -5.07
C THR A 271 -3.46 -15.87 -5.65
N ALA A 272 -3.35 -14.55 -5.81
CA ALA A 272 -4.38 -13.71 -6.43
C ALA A 272 -4.68 -14.16 -7.87
N CYS A 273 -3.65 -14.59 -8.61
CA CYS A 273 -3.79 -15.10 -9.97
C CYS A 273 -4.18 -16.60 -10.03
N ARG A 274 -4.25 -17.33 -8.91
CA ARG A 274 -4.59 -18.77 -8.88
C ARG A 274 -6.03 -19.06 -9.28
N GLY A 275 -6.96 -18.10 -9.10
CA GLY A 275 -8.33 -18.23 -9.59
C GLY A 275 -8.41 -18.59 -11.08
N ASN A 276 -7.41 -18.17 -11.87
CA ASN A 276 -7.28 -18.49 -13.30
C ASN A 276 -6.16 -19.50 -13.61
N LEU A 277 -5.40 -19.97 -12.61
CA LEU A 277 -4.35 -21.00 -12.80
C LEU A 277 -4.95 -22.41 -12.75
N LEU A 278 -6.01 -22.62 -11.96
CA LEU A 278 -6.72 -23.90 -11.86
C LEU A 278 -7.35 -24.29 -13.20
N ASP A 279 -8.01 -23.35 -13.89
CA ASP A 279 -8.53 -23.57 -15.26
C ASP A 279 -7.44 -23.89 -16.29
N SER A 280 -6.18 -23.49 -16.02
CA SER A 280 -5.04 -23.81 -16.88
C SER A 280 -4.42 -25.18 -16.62
N LEU A 281 -4.73 -25.84 -15.49
CA LEU A 281 -4.25 -27.20 -15.21
C LEU A 281 -4.83 -28.24 -16.18
N ALA A 282 -6.04 -27.99 -16.71
CA ALA A 282 -6.63 -28.77 -17.79
C ALA A 282 -5.80 -28.73 -19.09
N ASN A 283 -4.91 -27.75 -19.24
CA ASN A 283 -4.06 -27.54 -20.42
C ASN A 283 -2.55 -27.76 -20.11
N VAL A 284 -2.19 -28.37 -18.98
CA VAL A 284 -0.78 -28.63 -18.67
C VAL A 284 -0.26 -29.74 -19.56
N GLU A 285 0.83 -29.46 -20.29
CA GLU A 285 1.51 -30.46 -21.11
C GLU A 285 1.94 -31.65 -20.25
N HIS A 286 1.46 -32.84 -20.64
CA HIS A 286 1.84 -34.10 -20.01
C HIS A 286 3.34 -34.32 -20.22
N MET A 287 4.08 -34.53 -19.13
CA MET A 287 5.47 -34.91 -19.24
C MET A 287 5.57 -36.41 -19.55
N PRO A 288 6.22 -36.82 -20.66
CA PRO A 288 6.48 -38.23 -20.90
C PRO A 288 7.43 -38.77 -19.83
N LEU A 289 7.05 -39.88 -19.19
CA LEU A 289 7.88 -40.54 -18.19
C LEU A 289 9.03 -41.30 -18.86
N THR A 290 10.19 -41.29 -18.21
CA THR A 290 11.28 -42.21 -18.56
C THR A 290 10.90 -43.64 -18.19
N SER A 291 11.59 -44.64 -18.76
CA SER A 291 11.36 -46.05 -18.39
C SER A 291 11.54 -46.31 -16.89
N ILE A 292 12.48 -45.62 -16.25
CA ILE A 292 12.73 -45.73 -14.80
C ILE A 292 11.60 -45.09 -14.01
N ASP A 293 11.13 -43.90 -14.42
CA ASP A 293 10.05 -43.20 -13.73
C ASP A 293 8.72 -43.94 -13.88
N GLN A 294 8.47 -44.56 -15.04
CA GLN A 294 7.30 -45.41 -15.24
C GLN A 294 7.31 -46.60 -14.28
N VAL A 295 8.44 -47.32 -14.15
CA VAL A 295 8.56 -48.44 -13.19
C VAL A 295 8.36 -47.96 -11.75
N ARG A 296 8.82 -46.76 -11.40
CA ARG A 296 8.58 -46.17 -10.07
C ARG A 296 7.10 -45.84 -9.85
N MET A 297 6.45 -45.26 -10.86
CA MET A 297 5.02 -44.95 -10.83
C MET A 297 4.19 -46.23 -10.66
N ASP A 298 4.46 -47.26 -11.47
CA ASP A 298 3.76 -48.54 -11.43
C ASP A 298 3.90 -49.22 -10.06
N ARG A 299 5.12 -49.18 -9.49
CA ARG A 299 5.37 -49.70 -8.13
C ARG A 299 4.61 -48.92 -7.05
N ALA A 300 4.56 -47.60 -7.17
CA ALA A 300 3.83 -46.76 -6.23
C ALA A 300 2.31 -47.06 -6.30
N ILE A 301 1.75 -47.10 -7.50
CA ILE A 301 0.33 -47.43 -7.72
C ILE A 301 0.01 -48.82 -7.19
N ALA A 302 0.83 -49.83 -7.52
CA ALA A 302 0.63 -51.19 -7.06
C ALA A 302 0.69 -51.30 -5.52
N PHE A 303 1.62 -50.57 -4.90
CA PHE A 303 1.70 -50.49 -3.44
C PHE A 303 0.45 -49.85 -2.84
N CYS A 304 0.03 -48.67 -3.33
CA CYS A 304 -1.17 -47.97 -2.84
C CYS A 304 -2.41 -48.86 -2.94
N LYS A 305 -2.60 -49.57 -4.05
CA LYS A 305 -3.68 -50.56 -4.19
C LYS A 305 -3.61 -51.68 -3.17
N GLY A 306 -2.40 -52.21 -2.94
CA GLY A 306 -2.17 -53.30 -2.00
C GLY A 306 -2.57 -52.96 -0.56
N ILE A 307 -2.56 -51.66 -0.21
CA ILE A 307 -2.97 -51.17 1.11
C ILE A 307 -4.36 -50.49 1.09
N GLY A 308 -5.17 -50.71 0.04
CA GLY A 308 -6.57 -50.29 -0.02
C GLY A 308 -6.83 -48.92 -0.68
N PHE A 309 -5.81 -48.27 -1.26
CA PHE A 309 -5.96 -47.00 -1.98
C PHE A 309 -5.85 -47.20 -3.48
N SER A 310 -7.00 -47.27 -4.16
CA SER A 310 -7.10 -47.38 -5.63
C SER A 310 -6.84 -46.04 -6.34
N VAL A 311 -5.63 -45.51 -6.19
CA VAL A 311 -5.24 -44.17 -6.67
C VAL A 311 -5.37 -43.99 -8.19
N ASP A 312 -5.37 -45.07 -8.95
CA ASP A 312 -5.54 -45.08 -10.41
C ASP A 312 -7.00 -45.13 -10.87
N GLU A 313 -7.98 -45.07 -9.95
CA GLU A 313 -9.37 -44.74 -10.30
C GLU A 313 -9.48 -43.35 -10.94
N TYR A 314 -8.50 -42.48 -10.66
CA TYR A 314 -8.38 -41.15 -11.23
C TYR A 314 -7.17 -41.08 -12.18
N PRO A 315 -7.26 -40.41 -13.34
CA PRO A 315 -6.11 -40.23 -14.21
C PRO A 315 -4.97 -39.47 -13.50
N ILE A 316 -3.78 -40.07 -13.53
CA ILE A 316 -2.58 -39.48 -12.93
C ILE A 316 -1.78 -38.75 -14.02
N VAL A 317 -1.55 -37.46 -13.82
CA VAL A 317 -0.84 -36.58 -14.74
C VAL A 317 0.46 -36.13 -14.10
N VAL A 318 1.59 -36.50 -14.69
CA VAL A 318 2.89 -36.00 -14.24
C VAL A 318 3.23 -34.72 -14.98
N THR A 319 3.59 -33.71 -14.19
CA THR A 319 3.92 -32.37 -14.64
C THR A 319 5.34 -32.04 -14.16
N GLU A 320 6.05 -31.17 -14.89
CA GLU A 320 7.38 -30.75 -14.45
C GLU A 320 7.30 -30.00 -13.10
N PHE A 321 6.21 -29.25 -12.85
CA PHE A 321 6.05 -28.44 -11.63
C PHE A 321 4.60 -28.03 -11.32
N LEU A 322 4.25 -28.01 -10.03
CA LEU A 322 2.91 -27.64 -9.51
C LEU A 322 2.90 -26.39 -8.59
N GLY A 323 4.05 -25.74 -8.39
CA GLY A 323 4.20 -24.65 -7.43
C GLY A 323 5.23 -24.95 -6.34
N GLU A 324 5.79 -23.91 -5.72
CA GLU A 324 6.78 -24.07 -4.66
C GLU A 324 6.15 -24.77 -3.45
N GLY A 325 6.76 -25.87 -3.02
CA GLY A 325 6.24 -26.70 -1.92
C GLY A 325 5.11 -27.66 -2.31
N VAL A 326 4.61 -27.62 -3.55
CA VAL A 326 3.47 -28.46 -3.99
C VAL A 326 3.99 -29.73 -4.68
N LEU A 327 3.71 -30.89 -4.08
CA LEU A 327 4.14 -32.20 -4.60
C LEU A 327 3.04 -32.90 -5.41
N GLY A 328 1.79 -32.70 -5.04
CA GLY A 328 0.61 -33.22 -5.70
C GLY A 328 -0.51 -32.19 -5.73
N ARG A 329 -1.53 -32.45 -6.56
CA ARG A 329 -2.81 -31.74 -6.51
C ARG A 329 -3.95 -32.56 -7.13
N ALA A 330 -5.06 -32.62 -6.44
CA ALA A 330 -6.34 -33.14 -6.88
C ALA A 330 -7.16 -32.04 -7.57
N HIS A 331 -7.47 -32.20 -8.86
CA HIS A 331 -8.27 -31.22 -9.59
C HIS A 331 -8.99 -31.84 -10.79
N ASN A 332 -10.26 -31.48 -11.02
CA ASN A 332 -11.09 -31.95 -12.14
C ASN A 332 -11.00 -33.47 -12.37
N GLU A 333 -11.13 -34.26 -11.29
CA GLU A 333 -11.04 -35.72 -11.32
C GLU A 333 -9.69 -36.29 -11.77
N HIS A 334 -8.64 -35.45 -11.80
CA HIS A 334 -7.27 -35.86 -12.10
C HIS A 334 -6.38 -35.68 -10.86
N ILE A 335 -5.39 -36.55 -10.73
CA ILE A 335 -4.30 -36.44 -9.76
C ILE A 335 -3.08 -35.90 -10.51
N PHE A 336 -2.72 -34.66 -10.22
CA PHE A 336 -1.50 -34.05 -10.76
C PHE A 336 -0.34 -34.31 -9.82
N ILE A 337 0.80 -34.75 -10.34
CA ILE A 337 2.02 -34.99 -9.57
C ILE A 337 3.17 -34.18 -10.16
N SER A 338 3.95 -33.56 -9.27
CA SER A 338 5.20 -32.91 -9.64
C SER A 338 6.28 -33.96 -9.90
N LYS A 339 7.08 -33.79 -10.95
CA LYS A 339 8.26 -34.63 -11.22
C LYS A 339 9.23 -34.69 -10.03
N ARG A 340 9.29 -33.62 -9.22
CA ARG A 340 10.07 -33.59 -7.98
C ARG A 340 9.71 -34.77 -7.06
N THR A 341 8.45 -35.16 -7.01
CA THR A 341 7.96 -36.28 -6.20
C THR A 341 8.57 -37.61 -6.64
N LEU A 342 8.77 -37.82 -7.95
CA LEU A 342 9.50 -38.99 -8.48
C LEU A 342 10.98 -39.00 -8.08
N MET A 343 11.61 -37.82 -7.99
CA MET A 343 13.01 -37.67 -7.56
C MET A 343 13.19 -37.87 -6.06
N MET A 344 12.16 -37.57 -5.26
CA MET A 344 12.15 -37.76 -3.80
C MET A 344 11.97 -39.23 -3.39
N GLY A 345 11.73 -40.12 -4.35
CA GLY A 345 11.67 -41.57 -4.15
C GLY A 345 10.24 -42.11 -3.99
N THR A 346 10.10 -43.43 -4.14
CA THR A 346 8.79 -44.11 -4.21
C THR A 346 7.92 -43.89 -2.98
N LYS A 347 8.51 -43.77 -1.78
CA LYS A 347 7.73 -43.53 -0.55
C LYS A 347 7.00 -42.18 -0.58
N MET A 348 7.70 -41.11 -0.99
CA MET A 348 7.09 -39.79 -1.12
C MET A 348 6.02 -39.79 -2.21
N LEU A 349 6.28 -40.45 -3.34
CA LEU A 349 5.30 -40.63 -4.39
C LEU A 349 4.03 -41.33 -3.92
N CYS A 350 4.16 -42.43 -3.16
CA CYS A 350 2.99 -43.11 -2.57
C CYS A 350 2.20 -42.18 -1.65
N GLY A 351 2.89 -41.46 -0.75
CA GLY A 351 2.25 -40.53 0.18
C GLY A 351 1.44 -39.45 -0.54
N THR A 352 2.07 -38.80 -1.54
CA THR A 352 1.39 -37.79 -2.36
C THR A 352 0.21 -38.38 -3.14
N LEU A 353 0.35 -39.55 -3.76
CA LEU A 353 -0.77 -40.19 -4.49
C LEU A 353 -1.96 -40.51 -3.58
N ILE A 354 -1.70 -40.98 -2.35
CA ILE A 354 -2.75 -41.29 -1.37
C ILE A 354 -3.46 -40.02 -0.93
N GLU A 355 -2.72 -38.96 -0.61
CA GLU A 355 -3.26 -37.66 -0.22
C GLU A 355 -4.21 -37.11 -1.30
N GLU A 356 -3.76 -37.05 -2.55
CA GLU A 356 -4.59 -36.56 -3.65
C GLU A 356 -5.80 -37.46 -3.95
N PHE A 357 -5.66 -38.78 -3.81
CA PHE A 357 -6.80 -39.70 -3.92
C PHE A 357 -7.85 -39.42 -2.85
N ILE A 358 -7.45 -39.15 -1.62
CA ILE A 358 -8.40 -38.87 -0.53
C ILE A 358 -9.15 -37.55 -0.79
N HIS A 359 -8.47 -36.52 -1.29
CA HIS A 359 -9.11 -35.28 -1.71
C HIS A 359 -10.18 -35.52 -2.79
N LEU A 360 -9.90 -36.38 -3.79
CA LEU A 360 -10.87 -36.67 -4.85
C LEU A 360 -12.01 -37.57 -4.38
N ARG A 361 -11.70 -38.66 -3.68
CA ARG A 361 -12.64 -39.72 -3.30
C ARG A 361 -13.54 -39.32 -2.14
N HIS A 362 -12.93 -38.76 -1.10
CA HIS A 362 -13.61 -38.46 0.17
C HIS A 362 -13.92 -36.97 0.36
N LYS A 363 -13.45 -36.11 -0.54
CA LYS A 363 -13.67 -34.65 -0.49
C LYS A 363 -13.15 -33.99 0.78
N LEU A 364 -12.14 -34.59 1.40
CA LEU A 364 -11.46 -34.04 2.58
C LEU A 364 -10.44 -32.98 2.14
N ARG A 365 -10.12 -32.01 3.00
CA ARG A 365 -9.18 -30.92 2.70
C ARG A 365 -7.90 -31.06 3.52
N ASP A 366 -6.86 -30.39 3.09
CA ASP A 366 -5.58 -30.32 3.81
C ASP A 366 -5.75 -29.81 5.24
N GLU A 367 -4.96 -30.39 6.15
CA GLU A 367 -4.84 -29.96 7.54
C GLU A 367 -6.15 -29.95 8.34
N THR A 368 -7.22 -30.63 7.86
CA THR A 368 -8.46 -30.74 8.62
C THR A 368 -8.46 -31.95 9.55
N TYR A 369 -9.24 -31.84 10.62
CA TYR A 369 -9.41 -32.91 11.60
C TYR A 369 -9.99 -34.18 10.96
N GLU A 370 -10.91 -34.02 10.00
CA GLU A 370 -11.52 -35.12 9.26
C GLU A 370 -10.48 -35.90 8.43
N MET A 371 -9.57 -35.19 7.75
CA MET A 371 -8.48 -35.81 6.99
C MET A 371 -7.53 -36.59 7.93
N GLN A 372 -7.18 -36.00 9.07
CA GLN A 372 -6.32 -36.64 10.06
C GLN A 372 -6.94 -37.92 10.61
N ASN A 373 -8.22 -37.87 11.03
CA ASN A 373 -8.91 -39.06 11.53
C ASN A 373 -8.99 -40.16 10.47
N PHE A 374 -9.35 -39.81 9.24
CA PHE A 374 -9.39 -40.78 8.15
C PHE A 374 -8.05 -41.50 7.96
N LEU A 375 -6.94 -40.76 8.01
CA LEU A 375 -5.59 -41.35 7.91
C LEU A 375 -5.24 -42.23 9.10
N PHE A 376 -5.61 -41.82 10.32
CA PHE A 376 -5.38 -42.64 11.52
C PHE A 376 -6.23 -43.91 11.53
N ASP A 377 -7.50 -43.82 11.15
CA ASP A 377 -8.39 -44.97 11.06
C ASP A 377 -7.88 -45.96 10.01
N ALA A 378 -7.46 -45.48 8.83
CA ALA A 378 -6.85 -46.31 7.80
C ALA A 378 -5.55 -46.98 8.31
N LEU A 379 -4.73 -46.26 9.07
CA LEU A 379 -3.52 -46.80 9.68
C LEU A 379 -3.83 -47.91 10.68
N VAL A 380 -4.84 -47.72 11.53
CA VAL A 380 -5.29 -48.71 12.51
C VAL A 380 -5.83 -49.95 11.79
N SER A 381 -6.67 -49.78 10.77
CA SER A 381 -7.20 -50.90 9.98
C SER A 381 -6.12 -51.69 9.24
N MET A 382 -5.07 -51.02 8.73
CA MET A 382 -3.90 -51.72 8.20
C MET A 382 -3.18 -52.53 9.29
N GLY A 383 -3.11 -52.02 10.51
CA GLY A 383 -2.58 -52.73 11.68
C GLY A 383 -3.36 -54.01 11.99
N GLU A 384 -4.70 -53.93 12.04
CA GLU A 384 -5.59 -55.08 12.29
C GLU A 384 -5.42 -56.19 11.24
N GLN A 385 -5.27 -55.81 9.97
CA GLN A 385 -5.02 -56.76 8.88
C GLN A 385 -3.67 -57.47 9.03
N LEU A 386 -2.66 -56.79 9.54
CA LEU A 386 -1.33 -57.37 9.77
C LEU A 386 -1.29 -58.27 11.01
N THR A 387 -2.05 -57.96 12.06
CA THR A 387 -2.13 -58.76 13.28
C THR A 387 -3.12 -59.92 13.17
N GLY A 388 -4.07 -59.85 12.23
CA GLY A 388 -5.11 -60.87 12.04
C GLY A 388 -6.20 -60.86 13.10
N GLU A 389 -6.24 -59.82 13.94
CA GLU A 389 -7.20 -59.66 15.04
C GLU A 389 -7.78 -58.24 14.96
N PRO A 390 -9.12 -58.08 14.89
CA PRO A 390 -9.76 -56.77 15.01
C PRO A 390 -9.62 -56.24 16.45
N LEU A 391 -9.48 -54.93 16.61
CA LEU A 391 -9.41 -54.26 17.92
C LEU A 391 -10.75 -54.22 18.65
#